data_AF-Q9L7B5-F1
#
_entry.id   AF-Q9L7B5-F1
#
_cell.length_a   1.000
_cell.length_b   1.000
_cell.length_c   1.000
_cell.angle_alpha   90.00
_cell.angle_beta   90.00
_cell.angle_gamma   90.00
#
_symmetry.space_group_name_H-M   'P 1'
#
loop_
_entity.id
_entity.type
_entity.pdbx_description
1 polymer ?
#
loop_
_entity_poly.entity_id
_entity_poly.type
_entity_poly.pdbx_seq_one_letter_code
_entity_poly.pdbx_strand_id
1 'polypeptide(L)'
;ILIGACKIHTSYDEQSNGEVKVKKIEFSKFTVKIKNKDNNSNWTDLGDLVVRKEENGIDTGLNAGGHSATFFSLKESEVNNFIKAMTKGGSFKTSLYYGYKYEQSSANGIQNKEIITKIESINGAEHIAF
;
A
#
# COMPACT_ATOMS: atom_id res chain seq x y z
N ILE A 1 2.50 7.88 11.35
CA ILE A 1 2.94 6.53 11.78
C ILE A 1 3.59 5.89 10.57
N LEU A 2 4.77 5.28 10.71
CA LEU A 2 5.41 4.57 9.59
C LEU A 2 4.82 3.16 9.53
N ILE A 3 4.36 2.75 8.35
CA ILE A 3 3.60 1.53 8.12
C ILE A 3 4.32 0.70 7.07
N GLY A 4 4.51 -0.58 7.36
CA GLY A 4 5.31 -1.50 6.55
C GLY A 4 4.49 -2.68 6.07
N ALA A 5 4.46 -2.97 4.77
CA ALA A 5 3.80 -4.14 4.19
C ALA A 5 4.80 -5.10 3.54
N CYS A 6 4.51 -6.41 3.55
CA CYS A 6 5.29 -7.38 2.80
C CYS A 6 5.28 -7.03 1.30
N LYS A 7 6.45 -7.15 0.65
CA LYS A 7 6.64 -6.87 -0.78
C LYS A 7 5.69 -7.74 -1.61
N ILE A 8 4.90 -7.11 -2.48
CA ILE A 8 3.99 -7.82 -3.37
C ILE A 8 4.82 -8.38 -4.53
N HIS A 9 4.70 -9.69 -4.82
CA HIS A 9 5.32 -10.31 -5.99
C HIS A 9 4.30 -10.32 -7.14
N THR A 10 4.37 -9.33 -8.03
CA THR A 10 3.64 -9.33 -9.31
C THR A 10 4.66 -9.41 -10.45
N SER A 11 4.38 -10.23 -11.48
CA SER A 11 5.22 -10.34 -12.67
C SER A 11 5.05 -9.08 -13.54
N TYR A 12 5.89 -8.07 -13.31
CA TYR A 12 6.05 -6.92 -14.21
C TYR A 12 7.18 -7.20 -15.18
N ASP A 13 6.84 -7.46 -16.44
CA ASP A 13 7.80 -7.41 -17.54
C ASP A 13 7.92 -5.95 -18.01
N GLU A 14 9.05 -5.31 -17.72
CA GLU A 14 9.42 -4.04 -18.35
C GLU A 14 9.91 -4.33 -19.77
N GLN A 15 9.01 -4.25 -20.75
CA GLN A 15 9.40 -4.36 -22.15
C GLN A 15 9.90 -3.01 -22.66
N SER A 16 11.22 -2.89 -22.75
CA SER A 16 11.96 -1.83 -23.43
C SER A 16 11.64 -1.84 -24.94
N ASN A 17 10.69 -1.01 -25.37
CA ASN A 17 10.69 -0.30 -26.66
C ASN A 17 9.42 0.56 -26.83
N GLY A 18 9.54 1.86 -26.57
CA GLY A 18 8.73 2.92 -27.21
C GLY A 18 7.27 3.12 -26.77
N GLU A 19 6.58 2.13 -26.22
CA GLU A 19 5.21 2.27 -25.70
C GLU A 19 5.04 1.34 -24.50
N VAL A 20 4.72 1.89 -23.32
CA VAL A 20 4.39 1.09 -22.13
C VAL A 20 3.03 0.43 -22.38
N LYS A 21 3.03 -0.73 -23.05
CA LYS A 21 1.86 -1.62 -23.09
C LYS A 21 1.75 -2.27 -21.72
N VAL A 22 1.05 -1.59 -20.82
CA VAL A 22 0.76 -2.08 -19.46
C VAL A 22 0.03 -3.41 -19.59
N LYS A 23 0.68 -4.52 -19.21
CA LYS A 23 -0.02 -5.80 -19.04
C LYS A 23 -1.17 -5.58 -18.05
N LYS A 24 -2.38 -5.98 -18.44
CA LYS A 24 -3.59 -5.84 -17.63
C LYS A 24 -3.34 -6.43 -16.24
N ILE A 25 -3.64 -5.66 -15.19
CA ILE A 25 -3.44 -6.10 -13.81
C ILE A 25 -4.34 -7.32 -13.53
N GLU A 26 -3.74 -8.44 -13.17
CA GLU A 26 -4.43 -9.74 -13.08
C GLU A 26 -4.99 -10.08 -11.70
N PHE A 27 -4.75 -9.24 -10.67
CA PHE A 27 -5.29 -9.51 -9.33
C PHE A 27 -6.66 -8.85 -9.13
N SER A 28 -7.58 -9.58 -8.51
CA SER A 28 -8.86 -9.04 -8.02
C SER A 28 -8.77 -8.64 -6.55
N LYS A 29 -8.25 -9.54 -5.69
CA LYS A 29 -8.09 -9.30 -4.26
C LYS A 29 -6.95 -10.13 -3.71
N PHE A 30 -6.14 -9.54 -2.84
CA PHE A 30 -5.15 -10.28 -2.06
C PHE A 30 -4.99 -9.65 -0.67
N THR A 31 -4.26 -10.35 0.20
CA THR A 31 -4.02 -9.91 1.58
C THR A 31 -2.53 -10.05 1.90
N VAL A 32 -1.96 -9.03 2.52
CA VAL A 32 -0.57 -9.00 2.96
C VAL A 32 -0.48 -8.66 4.44
N LYS A 33 0.56 -9.15 5.11
CA LYS A 33 0.87 -8.77 6.49
C LYS A 33 1.32 -7.31 6.53
N ILE A 34 0.88 -6.59 7.56
CA ILE A 34 1.25 -5.19 7.79
C ILE A 34 1.77 -5.00 9.21
N LYS A 35 2.82 -4.20 9.33
CA LYS A 35 3.53 -3.82 10.55
C LYS A 35 3.47 -2.31 10.73
N ASN A 36 3.61 -1.84 11.96
CA ASN A 36 3.81 -0.43 12.26
C ASN A 36 4.94 -0.24 13.26
N LYS A 37 5.46 0.99 13.37
CA LYS A 37 6.36 1.34 14.47
C LYS A 37 5.59 1.57 15.77
N ASP A 38 6.07 0.98 16.85
CA ASP A 38 5.62 1.27 18.22
C ASP A 38 6.23 2.57 18.77
N ASN A 39 5.92 2.89 20.03
CA ASN A 39 6.43 4.09 20.70
C ASN A 39 7.96 4.07 20.89
N ASN A 40 8.61 2.91 20.76
CA ASN A 40 10.05 2.74 20.84
C ASN A 40 10.69 2.69 19.44
N SER A 41 9.94 3.02 18.39
CA SER A 41 10.37 2.95 16.98
C SER A 41 10.71 1.55 16.45
N ASN A 42 10.27 0.50 17.16
CA ASN A 42 10.43 -0.88 16.74
C ASN A 42 9.27 -1.32 15.85
N TRP A 43 9.56 -2.17 14.86
CA TRP A 43 8.54 -2.74 13.99
C TRP A 43 7.75 -3.84 14.73
N THR A 44 6.45 -3.65 14.88
CA THR A 44 5.54 -4.62 15.50
C THR A 44 4.45 -5.06 14.51
N ASP A 45 3.98 -6.29 14.65
CA ASP A 45 2.86 -6.79 13.85
C ASP A 45 1.58 -6.02 14.18
N LEU A 46 0.92 -5.50 13.13
CA LEU A 46 -0.32 -4.75 13.27
C LEU A 46 -1.53 -5.62 12.91
N GLY A 47 -1.44 -6.34 11.79
CA GLY A 47 -2.54 -7.16 11.28
C GLY A 47 -2.38 -7.48 9.80
N ASP A 48 -3.49 -7.37 9.07
CA ASP A 48 -3.56 -7.69 7.64
C ASP A 48 -4.07 -6.50 6.82
N LEU A 49 -3.41 -6.21 5.71
CA LEU A 49 -3.86 -5.26 4.69
C LEU A 49 -4.48 -6.03 3.54
N VAL A 50 -5.77 -5.82 3.33
CA VAL A 50 -6.55 -6.35 2.22
C VAL A 50 -6.49 -5.34 1.07
N VAL A 51 -6.02 -5.78 -0.10
CA VAL A 51 -5.95 -4.96 -1.31
C VAL A 51 -6.96 -5.50 -2.31
N ARG A 52 -7.86 -4.64 -2.81
CA ARG A 52 -8.89 -4.99 -3.79
C ARG A 52 -8.74 -4.11 -5.03
N LYS A 53 -8.67 -4.74 -6.19
CA LYS A 53 -8.81 -4.06 -7.48
C LYS A 53 -10.30 -3.85 -7.73
N GLU A 54 -10.68 -2.59 -7.81
CA GLU A 54 -12.04 -2.15 -8.15
C GLU A 54 -12.06 -1.62 -9.59
N GLU A 55 -13.25 -1.34 -10.15
CA GLU A 55 -13.37 -0.78 -11.51
C GLU A 55 -12.62 0.56 -11.66
N ASN A 56 -12.72 1.42 -10.63
CA ASN A 56 -12.22 2.79 -10.66
C ASN A 56 -10.88 2.99 -9.91
N GLY A 57 -10.17 1.90 -9.61
CA GLY A 57 -8.86 1.97 -8.97
C GLY A 57 -8.59 0.81 -8.00
N ILE A 58 -8.07 1.14 -6.81
CA ILE A 58 -7.78 0.19 -5.74
C ILE A 58 -8.31 0.71 -4.41
N ASP A 59 -8.99 -0.18 -3.69
CA ASP A 59 -9.41 0.03 -2.32
C ASP A 59 -8.62 -0.90 -1.38
N THR A 60 -8.17 -0.34 -0.26
CA THR A 60 -7.49 -1.12 0.78
C THR A 60 -8.24 -1.08 2.10
N GLY A 61 -8.23 -2.21 2.81
CA GLY A 61 -8.81 -2.34 4.14
C GLY A 61 -7.79 -2.90 5.12
N LEU A 62 -7.74 -2.33 6.32
CA LEU A 62 -6.89 -2.79 7.41
C LEU A 62 -7.72 -3.61 8.40
N ASN A 63 -7.31 -4.85 8.62
CA ASN A 63 -7.83 -5.75 9.64
C ASN A 63 -6.82 -5.82 10.79
N ALA A 64 -7.10 -5.14 11.90
CA ALA A 64 -6.21 -5.08 13.05
C ALA A 64 -6.99 -4.94 14.37
N GLY A 65 -6.58 -5.70 15.40
CA GLY A 65 -7.10 -5.55 16.76
C GLY A 65 -8.62 -5.68 16.91
N GLY A 66 -9.25 -6.59 16.15
CA GLY A 66 -10.71 -6.80 16.15
C GLY A 66 -11.51 -5.76 15.37
N HIS A 67 -10.84 -4.86 14.63
CA HIS A 67 -11.45 -3.82 13.81
C HIS A 67 -11.06 -3.99 12.34
N SER A 68 -12.00 -3.69 11.45
CA SER A 68 -11.81 -3.68 10.00
C SER A 68 -12.33 -2.37 9.44
N ALA A 69 -11.46 -1.59 8.80
CA ALA A 69 -11.83 -0.32 8.18
C ALA A 69 -11.02 -0.05 6.90
N THR A 70 -11.50 0.87 6.07
CA THR A 70 -10.73 1.37 4.92
C THR A 70 -9.43 1.99 5.41
N PHE A 71 -8.32 1.63 4.76
CA PHE A 71 -7.01 2.14 5.10
C PHE A 71 -6.61 3.30 4.16
N PHE A 72 -6.65 3.05 2.85
CA PHE A 72 -6.64 4.08 1.81
C PHE A 72 -7.29 3.57 0.52
N SER A 73 -7.69 4.49 -0.34
CA SER A 73 -8.10 4.22 -1.73
C SER A 73 -7.32 5.08 -2.71
N LEU A 74 -7.27 4.65 -3.97
CA LEU A 74 -6.67 5.40 -5.07
C LEU A 74 -7.47 5.22 -6.37
N LYS A 75 -7.39 6.22 -7.25
CA LYS A 75 -8.05 6.22 -8.56
C LYS A 75 -7.30 5.35 -9.57
N GLU A 76 -7.98 4.92 -10.62
CA GLU A 76 -7.40 4.13 -11.72
C GLU A 76 -6.12 4.74 -12.30
N SER A 77 -6.06 6.08 -12.41
CA SER A 77 -4.88 6.80 -12.90
C SER A 77 -3.61 6.60 -12.07
N GLU A 78 -3.75 6.22 -10.79
CA GLU A 78 -2.64 6.04 -9.85
C GLU A 78 -2.28 4.57 -9.62
N VAL A 79 -3.01 3.64 -10.26
CA VAL A 79 -2.80 2.20 -10.04
C VAL A 79 -1.40 1.76 -10.45
N ASN A 80 -0.89 2.21 -11.59
CA ASN A 80 0.46 1.85 -12.03
C ASN A 80 1.54 2.42 -11.11
N ASN A 81 1.34 3.65 -10.61
CA ASN A 81 2.24 4.28 -9.65
C ASN A 81 2.26 3.49 -8.34
N PHE A 82 1.08 3.07 -7.86
CA PHE A 82 0.94 2.22 -6.68
C PHE A 82 1.71 0.91 -6.83
N ILE A 83 1.51 0.18 -7.92
CA ILE A 83 2.19 -1.11 -8.09
C ILE A 83 3.71 -0.94 -8.19
N LYS A 84 4.18 0.07 -8.93
CA LYS A 84 5.60 0.41 -8.99
C LYS A 84 6.16 0.73 -7.60
N ALA A 85 5.48 1.59 -6.85
CA ALA A 85 5.88 1.99 -5.51
C ALA A 85 5.94 0.78 -4.54
N MET A 86 4.95 -0.09 -4.58
CA MET A 86 4.85 -1.26 -3.68
C MET A 86 5.75 -2.45 -4.08
N THR A 87 6.45 -2.37 -5.21
CA THR A 87 7.38 -3.41 -5.69
C THR A 87 8.83 -2.94 -5.74
N LYS A 88 9.07 -1.69 -6.12
CA LYS A 88 10.40 -1.12 -6.37
C LYS A 88 10.70 0.14 -5.55
N GLY A 89 9.73 0.70 -4.81
CA GLY A 89 9.83 2.03 -4.22
C GLY A 89 9.40 3.15 -5.19
N GLY A 90 9.14 4.34 -4.67
CA GLY A 90 8.57 5.47 -5.41
C GLY A 90 7.42 6.15 -4.66
N SER A 91 6.55 6.85 -5.36
CA SER A 91 5.36 7.46 -4.76
C SER A 91 4.10 7.24 -5.59
N PHE A 92 2.95 7.37 -4.93
CA PHE A 92 1.63 7.36 -5.56
C PHE A 92 0.69 8.28 -4.77
N LYS A 93 -0.35 8.79 -5.44
CA LYS A 93 -1.35 9.65 -4.80
C LYS A 93 -2.61 8.86 -4.45
N THR A 94 -3.03 8.95 -3.20
CA THR A 94 -4.31 8.37 -2.75
C THR A 94 -5.47 9.29 -3.11
N SER A 95 -6.64 8.74 -3.40
CA SER A 95 -7.88 9.53 -3.43
C SER A 95 -8.28 9.93 -2.03
N LEU A 96 -8.21 8.97 -1.10
CA LEU A 96 -8.54 9.17 0.31
C LEU A 96 -7.69 8.26 1.18
N TYR A 97 -7.05 8.83 2.19
CA TYR A 97 -6.25 8.10 3.17
C TYR A 97 -6.86 8.25 4.55
N TYR A 98 -7.18 7.14 5.21
CA TYR A 98 -7.67 7.12 6.59
C TYR A 98 -6.56 6.72 7.57
N GLY A 99 -5.71 5.76 7.21
CA GLY A 99 -4.67 5.25 8.10
C GLY A 99 -5.23 4.37 9.22
N TYR A 100 -4.46 4.17 10.29
CA TYR A 100 -4.89 3.43 11.48
C TYR A 100 -5.49 4.36 12.55
N LYS A 101 -6.22 3.79 13.51
CA LYS A 101 -7.06 4.50 14.51
C LYS A 101 -6.36 5.57 15.36
N TYR A 102 -5.03 5.60 15.38
CA TYR A 102 -4.24 6.58 16.12
C TYR A 102 -3.85 7.82 15.28
N GLU A 103 -4.17 7.81 13.97
CA GLU A 103 -3.88 8.91 13.06
C GLU A 103 -5.05 9.90 13.01
N GLN A 104 -4.76 11.20 12.92
CA GLN A 104 -5.80 12.23 12.78
C GLN A 104 -6.70 12.01 11.54
N SER A 105 -6.15 11.40 10.50
CA SER A 105 -6.87 11.03 9.27
C SER A 105 -7.93 9.96 9.49
N SER A 106 -7.90 9.17 10.57
CA SER A 106 -8.83 8.06 10.73
C SER A 106 -10.28 8.53 10.95
N ALA A 107 -10.48 9.76 11.40
CA ALA A 107 -11.80 10.33 11.63
C ALA A 107 -12.48 10.80 10.32
N ASN A 108 -11.75 11.54 9.48
CA ASN A 108 -12.34 12.26 8.33
C ASN A 108 -11.66 11.96 6.98
N GLY A 109 -10.57 11.20 6.98
CA GLY A 109 -9.72 10.98 5.81
C GLY A 109 -8.93 12.22 5.40
N ILE A 110 -7.89 12.00 4.61
CA ILE A 110 -7.12 13.05 3.92
C ILE A 110 -7.21 12.78 2.43
N GLN A 111 -7.71 13.74 1.67
CA GLN A 111 -7.77 13.65 0.21
C GLN A 111 -6.40 13.89 -0.41
N ASN A 112 -6.14 13.26 -1.55
CA ASN A 112 -4.95 13.53 -2.39
C ASN A 112 -3.61 13.38 -1.65
N LYS A 113 -3.56 12.57 -0.58
CA LYS A 113 -2.34 12.36 0.19
C LYS A 113 -1.34 11.60 -0.68
N GLU A 114 -0.16 12.17 -0.85
CA GLU A 114 0.98 11.49 -1.47
C GLU A 114 1.60 10.51 -0.48
N ILE A 115 1.78 9.26 -0.92
CA ILE A 115 2.43 8.20 -0.17
C ILE A 115 3.79 7.96 -0.82
N ILE A 116 4.86 8.10 -0.04
CA ILE A 116 6.24 7.91 -0.48
C ILE A 116 6.75 6.63 0.15
N THR A 117 7.13 5.68 -0.69
CA THR A 117 7.56 4.34 -0.28
C THR A 117 9.07 4.21 -0.34
N LYS A 118 9.63 3.41 0.58
CA LYS A 118 11.03 2.98 0.56
C LYS A 118 11.14 1.51 0.91
N ILE A 119 12.19 0.86 0.42
CA ILE A 119 12.51 -0.54 0.76
C ILE A 119 13.38 -0.51 2.03
N GLU A 120 12.98 -1.23 3.07
CA GLU A 120 13.76 -1.42 4.30
C GLU A 120 13.93 -2.90 4.61
N SER A 121 15.08 -3.28 5.20
CA SER A 121 15.29 -4.64 5.71
C SER A 121 14.86 -4.73 7.17
N ILE A 122 13.94 -5.65 7.46
CA ILE A 122 13.45 -5.95 8.81
C ILE A 122 13.74 -7.42 9.06
N ASN A 123 14.63 -7.72 10.02
CA ASN A 123 15.07 -9.08 10.35
C ASN A 123 15.57 -9.88 9.13
N GLY A 124 16.27 -9.21 8.21
CA GLY A 124 16.84 -9.83 7.01
C GLY A 124 15.87 -10.00 5.84
N ALA A 125 14.60 -9.60 5.98
CA ALA A 125 13.61 -9.62 4.90
C ALA A 125 13.28 -8.20 4.41
N GLU A 126 13.17 -8.02 3.09
CA GLU A 126 12.76 -6.75 2.47
C GLU A 126 11.28 -6.45 2.71
N HIS A 127 11.00 -5.23 3.16
CA HIS A 127 9.65 -4.70 3.37
C HIS A 127 9.53 -3.35 2.66
N ILE A 128 8.30 -2.99 2.27
CA ILE A 128 7.98 -1.64 1.82
C ILE A 128 7.47 -0.83 3.01
N ALA A 129 8.16 0.25 3.37
CA ALA A 129 7.76 1.18 4.42
C ALA A 129 7.26 2.51 3.82
N PHE A 130 6.23 3.10 4.42
CA PHE A 130 5.60 4.36 4.01
C PHE A 130 4.91 5.09 5.16
#